data_AF-A0A4Q5WXF6-F1
#
_entry.id   AF-A0A4Q5WXF6-F1
#
_cell.length_a   1.000
_cell.length_b   1.000
_cell.length_c   1.000
_cell.angle_alpha   90.00
_cell.angle_beta   90.00
_cell.angle_gamma   90.00
#
_symmetry.space_group_name_H-M   'P 1'
#
loop_
_entity.id
_entity.type
_entity.pdbx_description
1 polymer ?
#
loop_
_entity_poly.entity_id
_entity_poly.type
_entity_poly.pdbx_seq_one_letter_code
_entity_poly.pdbx_strand_id
1 'polypeptide(L)' 'MPLVTLTSDIGQQDYLVGAIKGRLLRINPEFRIIDISHSLSPFNY' A
#
# COMPACT_ATOMS: atom_id res chain seq x y z
N MET A 1 2.94 14.55 10.99
CA MET A 1 2.87 13.80 9.72
C MET A 1 2.62 12.33 10.05
N PRO A 2 1.37 11.85 9.96
CA PRO A 2 1.03 10.45 10.26
C PRO A 2 1.73 9.48 9.29
N LEU A 3 2.37 8.46 9.85
CA LEU A 3 3.07 7.41 9.10
C LEU A 3 2.14 6.22 8.90
N VAL A 4 2.05 5.74 7.66
CA VAL A 4 1.33 4.52 7.30
C VAL A 4 2.31 3.59 6.61
N THR A 5 2.52 2.39 7.16
CA THR A 5 3.28 1.34 6.49
C THR A 5 2.34 0.41 5.75
N LEU A 6 2.69 0.01 4.52
CA LEU A 6 1.85 -0.85 3.70
C LEU A 6 2.55 -2.18 3.40
N THR A 7 1.90 -3.28 3.76
CA THR A 7 2.32 -4.64 3.45
C THR A 7 1.14 -5.37 2.81
N SER A 8 1.37 -6.07 1.70
CA SER A 8 0.33 -6.89 1.07
C SER A 8 0.91 -8.01 0.21
N ASP A 9 0.06 -8.95 -0.19
CA ASP A 9 0.34 -10.05 -1.12
C ASP A 9 -0.25 -9.83 -2.52
N ILE A 10 -0.82 -8.65 -2.79
CA ILE A 10 -1.44 -8.30 -4.08
C ILE A 10 -0.47 -8.23 -5.27
N GLY A 11 0.85 -8.30 -5.03
CA GLY A 11 1.86 -8.17 -6.07
C GLY A 11 2.05 -6.75 -6.58
N GLN A 12 2.85 -6.63 -7.65
CA GLN A 12 3.14 -5.36 -8.36
C GLN A 12 2.83 -5.46 -9.86
N GLN A 13 2.05 -6.47 -10.26
CA GLN A 13 1.76 -6.75 -11.67
C GLN A 13 0.72 -5.80 -12.25
N ASP A 14 -0.01 -5.06 -11.40
CA ASP A 14 -1.08 -4.15 -11.81
C ASP A 14 -1.17 -2.91 -10.88
N TYR A 15 -2.07 -1.97 -11.18
CA TYR A 15 -2.19 -0.65 -10.55
C TYR A 15 -2.74 -0.66 -9.11
N LEU A 16 -3.08 -1.81 -8.54
CA LEU A 16 -3.80 -1.91 -7.26
C LEU A 16 -3.10 -1.22 -6.11
N VAL A 17 -1.77 -1.38 -5.98
CA VAL A 17 -0.95 -0.68 -4.97
C VAL A 17 -1.12 0.84 -5.10
N GLY A 18 -1.07 1.35 -6.34
CA GLY A 18 -1.26 2.77 -6.63
C GLY A 18 -2.66 3.27 -6.29
N ALA A 19 -3.70 2.50 -6.62
CA ALA A 19 -5.08 2.85 -6.29
C ALA A 19 -5.32 2.93 -4.78
N ILE A 20 -4.76 1.99 -4.00
CA ILE A 20 -4.82 2.00 -2.53
C ILE A 20 -4.16 3.27 -1.98
N LYS A 21 -2.93 3.57 -2.42
CA LYS A 21 -2.22 4.78 -1.98
C LYS A 21 -2.96 6.06 -2.34
N GLY A 22 -3.49 6.15 -3.56
CA GLY A 22 -4.30 7.28 -4.00
C GLY A 22 -5.54 7.47 -3.13
N ARG A 23 -6.21 6.36 -2.74
CA ARG A 23 -7.36 6.42 -1.84
C ARG A 23 -6.98 6.90 -0.43
N LEU A 24 -5.87 6.42 0.11
CA LEU A 24 -5.34 6.86 1.41
C LEU A 24 -5.01 8.36 1.39
N LEU A 25 -4.31 8.84 0.37
CA LEU A 25 -3.98 10.26 0.21
C LEU A 25 -5.22 11.14 -0.01
N ARG A 26 -6.28 10.60 -0.62
CA ARG A 26 -7.56 11.31 -0.73
C ARG A 26 -8.27 11.49 0.62
N ILE A 27 -8.04 10.58 1.58
CA ILE A 27 -8.60 10.68 2.94
C ILE A 27 -7.80 11.69 3.76
N ASN A 28 -6.47 11.59 3.72
CA ASN A 28 -5.59 12.54 4.36
C ASN A 28 -4.34 12.76 3.50
N PRO A 29 -4.16 13.96 2.91
CA PRO A 29 -3.00 14.26 2.07
C PRO A 29 -1.67 14.31 2.87
N GLU A 30 -1.74 14.40 4.20
CA GLU A 30 -0.55 14.43 5.09
C GLU A 30 0.01 13.04 5.42
N PHE A 31 -0.60 11.96 4.92
CA PHE A 31 -0.06 10.62 5.13
C PHE A 31 1.30 10.44 4.46
N ARG A 32 2.29 10.02 5.25
CA ARG A 32 3.53 9.45 4.73
C ARG A 32 3.33 7.95 4.56
N ILE A 33 3.17 7.49 3.33
CA ILE A 33 2.98 6.07 3.03
C ILE A 33 4.33 5.44 2.68
N ILE A 34 4.73 4.39 3.42
CA ILE A 34 5.97 3.64 3.22
C ILE A 34 5.61 2.18 2.95
N ASP A 35 5.97 1.67 1.78
CA ASP A 35 5.81 0.24 1.52
C ASP A 35 6.87 -0.54 2.29
N ILE A 36 6.44 -1.62 2.94
CA ILE A 36 7.35 -2.63 3.48
C ILE A 36 7.55 -3.72 2.43
N SER A 37 6.46 -4.30 1.93
CA SER A 37 6.52 -5.30 0.85
C SER A 37 5.17 -5.47 0.17
N HIS A 38 5.21 -5.68 -1.13
CA HIS A 38 4.07 -6.14 -1.94
C HIS A 38 4.36 -7.47 -2.64
N SER A 39 5.48 -8.12 -2.30
CA SER A 39 5.97 -9.34 -2.95
C SER A 39 5.78 -10.58 -2.09
N LEU A 40 4.83 -10.54 -1.16
CA LEU A 40 4.45 -11.73 -0.39
C LEU A 40 3.78 -12.74 -1.31
N SER A 41 4.04 -14.03 -1.08
CA SER A 41 3.30 -15.08 -1.76
C SER A 41 1.81 -14.95 -1.43
N PRO A 42 0.92 -14.95 -2.43
CA PRO A 42 -0.53 -14.90 -2.19
C PRO A 42 -0.97 -15.99 -1.23
N PHE A 43 -1.89 -15.67 -0.32
CA PHE A 43 -2.50 -16.61 0.64
C PHE A 43 -1.53 -17.24 1.64
N ASN A 44 -0.39 -16.59 1.92
CA ASN A 44 0.50 -17.00 3.00
C ASN A 44 0.00 -16.42 4.34
N TYR A 45 -0.85 -17.18 5.03
CA TYR A 45 -1.41 -16.83 6.36
C TYR A 45 -0.36 -16.87 7.47
#